data_AF-A0A960MX98-F1
#
_entry.id   AF-A0A960MX98-F1
#
_cell.length_a   1.000
_cell.length_b   1.000
_cell.length_c   1.000
_cell.angle_alpha   90.00
_cell.angle_beta   90.00
_cell.angle_gamma   90.00
#
_symmetry.space_group_name_H-M   'P 1'
#
loop_
_entity.id
_entity.type
_entity.pdbx_description
1 polymer ?
#
loop_
_entity_poly.entity_id
_entity_poly.type
_entity_poly.pdbx_seq_one_letter_code
_entity_poly.pdbx_strand_id
1 'polypeptide(L)'
;EQFMSRFARVYSPAVLALGVLVALVGGLATDDWSKWLERAATVLVAAAPCALVIAIPISYVAAIGNASRKGILIKGGIYLEELAQMRVLAVDKTGTITQGKPAVVTVEALNGHSDDQLLSIAAAVEQRSEHPLAHAVLAHAHGAGLAIPTATEFQALTGAGAVATVDGREVMVVSPSFAAKRGIDDGALDDLIPRLQAAGQTAVV
;
A
#
# COMPACT_ATOMS: atom_id res chain seq x y z
N GLU A 1 -14.22 19.24 -0.09
CA GLU A 1 -14.90 20.50 -0.51
C GLU A 1 -16.20 20.29 -1.28
N GLN A 2 -16.63 19.04 -1.51
CA GLN A 2 -17.74 18.80 -2.44
C GLN A 2 -19.11 19.09 -1.82
N PHE A 3 -19.29 18.88 -0.51
CA PHE A 3 -20.59 19.08 0.11
C PHE A 3 -20.98 20.57 0.24
N MET A 4 -20.11 21.39 0.84
CA MET A 4 -20.41 22.81 1.09
C MET A 4 -20.61 23.61 -0.21
N SER A 5 -19.77 23.36 -1.22
CA SER A 5 -19.89 24.01 -2.52
C SER A 5 -21.20 23.63 -3.23
N ARG A 6 -21.63 22.36 -3.15
CA ARG A 6 -22.91 21.89 -3.70
C ARG A 6 -24.11 22.44 -2.94
N PHE A 7 -24.03 22.49 -1.61
CA PHE A 7 -25.09 23.06 -0.77
C PHE A 7 -25.29 24.56 -1.07
N ALA A 8 -24.21 25.35 -1.05
CA ALA A 8 -24.28 26.79 -1.28
C ALA A 8 -24.85 27.14 -2.67
N ARG A 9 -24.53 26.33 -3.69
CA ARG A 9 -25.02 26.51 -5.07
C ARG A 9 -26.55 26.48 -5.18
N VAL A 10 -27.22 25.74 -4.30
CA VAL A 10 -28.69 25.65 -4.30
C VAL A 10 -29.29 26.53 -3.21
N TYR A 11 -28.69 26.53 -2.02
CA TYR A 11 -29.23 27.19 -0.84
C TYR A 11 -29.23 28.72 -0.96
N SER A 12 -28.09 29.30 -1.34
CA SER A 12 -27.94 30.76 -1.44
C SER A 12 -28.92 31.39 -2.44
N PRO A 13 -29.06 30.92 -3.70
CA PRO A 13 -30.05 31.50 -4.61
C PRO A 13 -31.49 31.24 -4.17
N ALA A 14 -31.79 30.10 -3.53
CA ALA A 14 -33.14 29.82 -3.04
C ALA A 14 -33.57 30.79 -1.91
N VAL A 15 -32.68 31.05 -0.94
CA VAL A 15 -32.94 31.99 0.15
C VAL A 15 -33.08 33.42 -0.36
N LEU A 16 -32.23 33.83 -1.31
CA LEU A 16 -32.33 35.14 -1.96
C LEU A 16 -33.64 35.30 -2.73
N ALA A 17 -34.03 34.29 -3.51
CA ALA A 17 -35.29 34.29 -4.25
C ALA A 17 -36.50 34.37 -3.29
N LEU A 18 -36.45 33.66 -2.16
CA LEU A 18 -37.47 33.75 -1.11
C LEU A 18 -37.56 35.17 -0.54
N GLY A 19 -36.43 35.81 -0.24
CA GLY A 19 -36.41 37.20 0.23
C GLY A 19 -37.04 38.17 -0.77
N VAL A 20 -36.69 38.04 -2.06
CA VAL A 20 -37.30 38.83 -3.15
C VAL A 20 -38.80 38.57 -3.24
N LEU A 21 -39.24 37.31 -3.16
CA LEU A 21 -40.65 36.94 -3.19
C LEU A 21 -41.42 37.57 -2.02
N VAL A 22 -40.87 37.51 -0.80
CA VAL A 22 -41.48 38.12 0.40
C VAL A 22 -41.65 39.63 0.23
N ALA A 23 -40.63 40.32 -0.30
CA ALA A 23 -40.71 41.75 -0.56
C ALA A 23 -41.77 42.09 -1.62
N LEU A 24 -41.78 41.38 -2.75
CA LEU A 24 -42.67 41.66 -3.88
C LEU A 24 -44.14 41.34 -3.57
N VAL A 25 -44.42 40.14 -3.05
CA VAL A 25 -45.80 39.71 -2.76
C VAL A 25 -46.41 40.59 -1.67
N GLY A 26 -45.63 40.87 -0.63
CA GLY A 26 -46.07 41.74 0.46
C GLY A 26 -46.29 43.18 0.04
N GLY A 27 -45.30 43.78 -0.65
CA GLY A 27 -45.37 45.15 -1.14
C GLY A 27 -46.55 45.37 -2.09
N LEU A 28 -46.79 44.44 -3.02
CA LEU A 28 -47.91 44.53 -3.96
C LEU A 28 -49.28 44.33 -3.30
N ALA A 29 -49.37 43.54 -2.22
CA ALA A 29 -50.63 43.26 -1.55
C ALA A 29 -51.07 44.35 -0.56
N THR A 30 -50.12 45.07 0.05
CA THR A 30 -50.43 46.06 1.11
C THR A 30 -49.94 47.47 0.84
N ASP A 31 -49.21 47.70 -0.27
CA ASP A 31 -48.58 48.98 -0.67
C ASP A 31 -47.59 49.56 0.36
N ASP A 32 -47.16 48.74 1.32
CA ASP A 32 -46.23 49.12 2.40
C ASP A 32 -44.84 48.51 2.14
N TRP A 33 -44.14 49.09 1.18
CA TRP A 33 -42.84 48.59 0.72
C TRP A 33 -41.76 48.60 1.80
N SER A 34 -41.77 49.60 2.69
CA SER A 34 -40.79 49.71 3.78
C SER A 34 -40.88 48.50 4.70
N LYS A 35 -42.09 48.18 5.16
CA LYS A 35 -42.32 47.06 6.07
C LYS A 35 -41.98 45.71 5.46
N TRP A 36 -42.29 45.51 4.19
CA TRP A 36 -42.02 44.22 3.52
C TRP A 36 -40.55 44.05 3.13
N LEU A 37 -39.82 45.14 2.86
CA LEU A 37 -38.36 45.11 2.73
C LEU A 37 -37.68 44.76 4.07
N GLU A 38 -38.11 45.36 5.18
CA GLU A 38 -37.62 44.99 6.52
C GLU A 38 -37.86 43.51 6.84
N ARG A 39 -39.05 43.00 6.50
CA ARG A 39 -39.39 41.58 6.66
C ARG A 39 -38.56 40.67 5.78
N ALA A 40 -38.33 41.03 4.52
CA ALA A 40 -37.45 40.27 3.63
C ALA A 40 -36.02 40.21 4.18
N ALA A 41 -35.47 41.33 4.65
CA ALA A 41 -34.17 41.36 5.31
C ALA A 41 -34.12 40.46 6.55
N THR A 42 -35.19 40.46 7.36
CA THR A 42 -35.31 39.59 8.54
C THR A 42 -35.28 38.11 8.15
N VAL A 43 -35.98 37.72 7.07
CA VAL A 43 -35.95 36.34 6.56
C VAL A 43 -34.55 35.95 6.09
N LEU A 44 -33.86 36.82 5.34
CA LEU A 44 -32.50 36.55 4.86
C LEU A 44 -31.50 36.36 6.01
N VAL A 45 -31.58 37.21 7.05
CA VAL A 45 -30.73 37.10 8.24
C VAL A 45 -31.04 35.84 9.04
N ALA A 46 -32.33 35.53 9.23
CA ALA A 46 -32.76 34.32 9.94
C ALA A 46 -32.35 33.03 9.21
N ALA A 47 -32.21 33.09 7.87
CA ALA A 47 -31.77 31.97 7.04
C ALA A 47 -30.24 31.77 7.03
N ALA A 48 -29.46 32.48 7.85
CA ALA A 48 -28.02 32.26 7.90
C ALA A 48 -27.67 30.84 8.42
N PRO A 49 -26.97 29.99 7.65
CA PRO A 49 -26.72 28.59 8.02
C PRO A 49 -25.48 28.44 8.93
N CYS A 50 -25.35 29.29 9.95
CA CYS A 50 -24.13 29.39 10.77
C CYS A 50 -23.72 28.07 11.42
N ALA A 51 -24.70 27.31 11.96
CA ALA A 51 -24.45 26.02 12.60
C ALA A 51 -23.93 24.97 11.60
N LEU A 52 -24.45 24.97 10.37
CA LEU A 52 -24.01 24.04 9.33
C LEU A 52 -22.57 24.31 8.90
N VAL A 53 -22.21 25.60 8.75
CA VAL A 53 -20.88 26.03 8.33
C VAL A 53 -19.82 25.58 9.34
N ILE A 54 -20.10 25.66 10.64
CA ILE A 54 -19.14 25.26 11.68
C ILE A 54 -19.10 23.74 11.92
N ALA A 55 -20.19 23.02 11.67
CA ALA A 55 -20.28 21.59 12.00
C ALA A 55 -19.26 20.74 11.23
N ILE A 56 -19.00 21.07 9.97
CA ILE A 56 -18.12 20.30 9.08
C ILE A 56 -16.64 20.36 9.50
N PRO A 57 -16.00 21.54 9.64
CA PRO A 57 -14.59 21.60 10.04
C PRO A 57 -14.38 21.02 11.44
N ILE A 58 -15.32 21.20 12.37
CA ILE A 58 -15.26 20.59 13.71
C ILE A 58 -15.27 19.07 13.61
N SER A 59 -16.17 18.51 12.78
CA SER A 59 -16.25 17.07 12.55
C SER A 59 -14.97 16.51 11.93
N TYR A 60 -14.36 17.21 10.97
CA TYR A 60 -13.09 16.78 10.37
C TYR A 60 -11.94 16.82 11.37
N VAL A 61 -11.80 17.89 12.15
CA VAL A 61 -10.74 18.00 13.16
C VAL A 61 -10.88 16.89 14.20
N ALA A 62 -12.12 16.63 14.67
CA ALA A 62 -12.39 15.54 15.60
C ALA A 62 -12.06 14.16 15.00
N ALA A 63 -12.47 13.90 13.75
CA ALA A 63 -12.22 12.64 13.05
C ALA A 63 -10.73 12.41 12.80
N ILE A 64 -10.02 13.40 12.26
CA ILE A 64 -8.57 13.36 12.00
C ILE A 64 -7.81 13.16 13.32
N GLY A 65 -8.15 13.93 14.36
CA GLY A 65 -7.53 13.79 15.67
C GLY A 65 -7.72 12.40 16.27
N ASN A 66 -8.90 11.79 16.08
CA ASN A 66 -9.16 10.43 16.54
C ASN A 66 -8.43 9.36 15.71
N ALA A 67 -8.34 9.54 14.39
CA ALA A 67 -7.59 8.66 13.50
C ALA A 67 -6.08 8.67 13.84
N SER A 68 -5.51 9.87 14.05
CA SER A 68 -4.09 10.02 14.41
C SER A 68 -3.73 9.33 15.72
N ARG A 69 -4.63 9.35 16.73
CA ARG A 69 -4.43 8.60 17.99
C ARG A 69 -4.39 7.09 17.79
N LYS A 70 -4.90 6.59 16.66
CA LYS A 70 -4.88 5.18 16.26
C LYS A 70 -3.80 4.87 15.21
N GLY A 71 -2.85 5.78 15.01
CA GLY A 71 -1.77 5.62 14.03
C GLY A 71 -2.19 5.81 12.57
N ILE A 72 -3.38 6.36 12.31
CA ILE A 72 -3.88 6.62 10.95
C ILE A 72 -3.67 8.10 10.62
N LEU A 73 -2.76 8.40 9.69
CA LEU A 73 -2.49 9.76 9.25
C LEU A 73 -3.43 10.16 8.10
N ILE A 74 -4.27 11.17 8.32
CA ILE A 74 -5.17 11.72 7.31
C ILE A 74 -4.74 13.16 6.99
N LYS A 75 -4.38 13.43 5.74
CA LYS A 75 -3.78 14.70 5.30
C LYS A 75 -4.77 15.88 5.14
N GLY A 76 -6.03 15.72 5.55
CA GLY A 76 -7.06 16.75 5.46
C GLY A 76 -8.49 16.20 5.36
N GLY A 77 -9.47 17.09 5.53
CA GLY A 77 -10.90 16.71 5.53
C GLY A 77 -11.42 16.21 4.18
N ILE A 78 -10.82 16.64 3.06
CA ILE A 78 -11.21 16.17 1.72
C ILE A 78 -11.01 14.65 1.57
N TYR A 79 -9.92 14.12 2.13
CA TYR A 79 -9.64 12.68 2.08
C TYR A 79 -10.65 11.87 2.92
N LEU A 80 -11.22 12.45 3.98
CA LEU A 80 -12.32 11.81 4.71
C LEU A 80 -13.60 11.73 3.88
N GLU A 81 -13.93 12.80 3.14
CA GLU A 81 -15.07 12.80 2.21
C GLU A 81 -14.89 11.76 1.10
N GLU A 82 -13.71 11.68 0.51
CA GLU A 82 -13.38 10.72 -0.55
C GLU A 82 -13.41 9.27 -0.03
N LEU A 83 -12.80 9.02 1.13
CA LEU A 83 -12.85 7.71 1.80
C LEU A 83 -14.28 7.27 2.09
N ALA A 84 -15.16 8.19 2.50
CA ALA A 84 -16.57 7.89 2.76
C ALA A 84 -17.37 7.50 1.50
N GLN A 85 -16.88 7.83 0.31
CA GLN A 85 -17.49 7.48 -0.98
C GLN A 85 -16.75 6.35 -1.71
N MET A 86 -15.64 5.85 -1.16
CA MET A 86 -14.81 4.81 -1.77
C MET A 86 -15.60 3.51 -1.92
N ARG A 87 -15.56 2.92 -3.12
CA ARG A 87 -16.23 1.64 -3.43
C ARG A 87 -15.27 0.51 -3.78
N VAL A 88 -14.08 0.86 -4.24
CA VAL A 88 -13.05 -0.07 -4.69
C VAL A 88 -11.75 0.32 -4.01
N LEU A 89 -11.05 -0.68 -3.48
CA LEU A 89 -9.73 -0.54 -2.89
C LEU A 89 -8.75 -1.39 -3.71
N ALA A 90 -7.84 -0.72 -4.40
CA ALA A 90 -6.67 -1.38 -4.98
C ALA A 90 -5.53 -1.30 -3.97
N VAL A 91 -4.98 -2.45 -3.59
CA VAL A 91 -3.92 -2.56 -2.58
C VAL A 91 -2.64 -3.01 -3.27
N ASP A 92 -1.53 -2.33 -3.01
CA ASP A 92 -0.23 -2.85 -3.42
C ASP A 92 0.13 -4.10 -2.60
N LYS A 93 0.83 -5.07 -3.17
CA LYS A 93 1.16 -6.31 -2.45
C LYS A 93 2.35 -6.09 -1.53
N THR A 94 3.47 -5.66 -2.11
CA THR A 94 4.78 -5.67 -1.47
C THR A 94 4.91 -4.50 -0.50
N GLY A 95 5.15 -4.77 0.78
CA GLY A 95 5.28 -3.72 1.80
C GLY A 95 3.95 -3.17 2.33
N THR A 96 2.81 -3.60 1.76
CA THR A 96 1.47 -3.27 2.29
C THR A 96 0.76 -4.51 2.83
N ILE A 97 0.52 -5.53 1.98
CA ILE A 97 -0.04 -6.82 2.43
C ILE A 97 1.07 -7.70 2.99
N THR A 98 2.25 -7.67 2.34
CA THR A 98 3.43 -8.42 2.77
C THR A 98 4.43 -7.50 3.47
N GLN A 99 5.35 -8.08 4.25
CA GLN A 99 6.38 -7.33 4.96
C GLN A 99 7.44 -6.69 4.04
N GLY A 100 7.42 -6.99 2.72
CA GLY A 100 8.40 -6.48 1.76
C GLY A 100 9.82 -7.02 1.95
N LYS A 101 10.01 -8.03 2.81
CA LYS A 101 11.29 -8.68 3.11
C LYS A 101 11.19 -10.16 2.73
N PRO A 102 11.96 -10.65 1.75
CA PRO A 102 12.02 -12.06 1.45
C PRO A 102 12.56 -12.84 2.65
N ALA A 103 12.05 -14.05 2.84
CA ALA A 103 12.52 -14.99 3.85
C ALA A 103 12.53 -16.39 3.22
N VAL A 104 13.53 -17.20 3.58
CA VAL A 104 13.53 -18.62 3.22
C VAL A 104 12.43 -19.30 4.02
N VAL A 105 11.52 -19.97 3.30
CA VAL A 105 10.37 -20.68 3.87
C VAL A 105 10.49 -22.20 3.73
N THR A 106 11.34 -22.64 2.80
CA THR A 106 11.51 -24.06 2.46
C THR A 106 12.92 -24.22 1.90
N VAL A 107 13.61 -25.27 2.32
CA VAL A 107 14.87 -25.76 1.76
C VAL A 107 14.61 -27.22 1.42
N GLU A 108 14.92 -27.63 0.19
CA GLU A 108 14.65 -28.98 -0.30
C GLU A 108 15.93 -29.49 -0.97
N ALA A 109 16.77 -30.19 -0.20
CA ALA A 109 17.99 -30.78 -0.72
C ALA A 109 17.72 -32.05 -1.54
N LEU A 110 18.48 -32.22 -2.62
CA LEU A 110 18.40 -33.37 -3.52
C LEU A 110 19.62 -34.29 -3.37
N ASN A 111 19.57 -35.46 -4.02
CA ASN A 111 20.72 -36.37 -4.16
C ASN A 111 21.36 -36.83 -2.83
N GLY A 112 20.57 -36.88 -1.76
CA GLY A 112 21.01 -37.34 -0.44
C GLY A 112 21.79 -36.29 0.36
N HIS A 113 21.84 -35.03 -0.10
CA HIS A 113 22.34 -33.92 0.69
C HIS A 113 21.36 -33.54 1.80
N SER A 114 21.85 -32.92 2.87
CA SER A 114 20.97 -32.32 3.89
C SER A 114 20.63 -30.88 3.56
N ASP A 115 19.47 -30.43 4.02
CA ASP A 115 19.03 -29.03 3.87
C ASP A 115 20.04 -28.05 4.48
N ASP A 116 20.61 -28.39 5.64
CA ASP A 116 21.64 -27.59 6.29
C ASP A 116 22.92 -27.46 5.45
N GLN A 117 23.33 -28.53 4.75
CA GLN A 117 24.50 -28.50 3.87
C GLN A 117 24.23 -27.62 2.65
N LEU A 118 23.07 -27.79 2.01
CA LEU A 118 22.65 -26.97 0.88
C LEU A 118 22.58 -25.48 1.28
N LEU A 119 21.94 -25.19 2.41
CA LEU A 119 21.79 -23.83 2.92
C LEU A 119 23.13 -23.19 3.28
N SER A 120 24.03 -23.93 3.93
CA SER A 120 25.38 -23.44 4.28
C SER A 120 26.19 -23.09 3.03
N ILE A 121 26.17 -23.96 2.01
CA ILE A 121 26.89 -23.74 0.75
C ILE A 121 26.27 -22.59 -0.05
N ALA A 122 24.94 -22.52 -0.18
CA ALA A 122 24.26 -21.42 -0.84
C ALA A 122 24.54 -20.08 -0.16
N ALA A 123 24.51 -20.06 1.18
CA ALA A 123 24.85 -18.89 1.96
C ALA A 123 26.30 -18.43 1.72
N ALA A 124 27.26 -19.36 1.54
CA ALA A 124 28.65 -19.02 1.22
C ALA A 124 28.77 -18.26 -0.11
N VAL A 125 28.10 -18.72 -1.17
CA VAL A 125 28.06 -18.02 -2.46
C VAL A 125 27.41 -16.64 -2.32
N GLU A 126 26.34 -16.54 -1.55
CA GLU A 126 25.53 -15.32 -1.41
C GLU A 126 26.16 -14.26 -0.49
N GLN A 127 27.24 -14.55 0.25
CA GLN A 127 27.92 -13.59 1.15
C GLN A 127 28.34 -12.27 0.46
N ARG A 128 28.61 -12.32 -0.85
CA ARG A 128 29.09 -11.18 -1.64
C ARG A 128 28.03 -10.56 -2.54
N SER A 129 26.79 -11.06 -2.48
CA SER A 129 25.66 -10.62 -3.29
C SER A 129 24.86 -9.54 -2.57
N GLU A 130 24.48 -8.48 -3.30
CA GLU A 130 23.63 -7.39 -2.79
C GLU A 130 22.14 -7.66 -3.02
N HIS A 131 21.78 -8.85 -3.51
CA HIS A 131 20.41 -9.17 -3.86
C HIS A 131 19.54 -9.42 -2.60
N PRO A 132 18.28 -8.94 -2.54
CA PRO A 132 17.40 -9.18 -1.39
C PRO A 132 17.19 -10.66 -1.04
N LEU A 133 17.27 -11.57 -2.01
CA LEU A 133 17.21 -13.02 -1.77
C LEU A 133 18.49 -13.56 -1.12
N ALA A 134 19.66 -13.02 -1.47
CA ALA A 134 20.94 -13.36 -0.86
C ALA A 134 20.91 -13.08 0.65
N HIS A 135 20.41 -11.89 1.01
CA HIS A 135 20.21 -11.52 2.41
C HIS A 135 19.24 -12.45 3.14
N ALA A 136 18.19 -12.93 2.48
CA ALA A 136 17.26 -13.89 3.07
C ALA A 136 17.92 -15.25 3.34
N VAL A 137 18.74 -15.74 2.42
CA VAL A 137 19.52 -16.98 2.57
C VAL A 137 20.52 -16.85 3.71
N LEU A 138 21.32 -15.78 3.73
CA LEU A 138 22.29 -15.50 4.80
C LEU A 138 21.61 -15.38 6.17
N ALA A 139 20.51 -14.64 6.26
CA ALA A 139 19.76 -14.48 7.51
C ALA A 139 19.21 -15.81 8.02
N HIS A 140 18.72 -16.67 7.11
CA HIS A 140 18.21 -17.99 7.47
C HIS A 140 19.33 -18.92 7.94
N ALA A 141 20.47 -18.95 7.25
CA ALA A 141 21.63 -19.75 7.63
C ALA A 141 22.22 -19.33 9.00
N HIS A 142 22.37 -18.02 9.23
CA HIS A 142 22.80 -17.51 10.53
C HIS A 142 21.78 -17.80 11.65
N GLY A 143 20.47 -17.66 11.36
CA GLY A 143 19.40 -17.97 12.31
C GLY A 143 19.34 -19.45 12.69
N ALA A 144 19.72 -20.35 11.77
CA ALA A 144 19.87 -21.77 12.02
C ALA A 144 21.20 -22.14 12.73
N GLY A 145 22.09 -21.16 12.96
CA GLY A 145 23.38 -21.40 13.63
C GLY A 145 24.38 -22.19 12.78
N LEU A 146 24.23 -22.18 11.46
CA LEU A 146 25.10 -22.92 10.56
C LEU A 146 26.46 -22.24 10.41
N ALA A 147 27.53 -23.05 10.36
CA ALA A 147 28.83 -22.58 9.93
C ALA A 147 28.79 -22.36 8.41
N ILE A 148 29.11 -21.15 7.97
CA ILE A 148 29.12 -20.79 6.55
C ILE A 148 30.59 -20.79 6.08
N PRO A 149 30.96 -21.64 5.10
CA PRO A 149 32.33 -21.69 4.59
C PRO A 149 32.67 -20.39 3.83
N THR A 150 33.97 -20.16 3.65
CA THR A 150 34.45 -19.01 2.87
C THR A 150 34.32 -19.31 1.37
N ALA A 151 33.68 -18.42 0.64
CA ALA A 151 33.66 -18.45 -0.82
C ALA A 151 34.73 -17.54 -1.43
N THR A 152 35.36 -17.98 -2.51
CA THR A 152 36.31 -17.21 -3.32
C THR A 152 35.80 -17.07 -4.75
N GLU A 153 36.43 -16.21 -5.56
CA GLU A 153 36.11 -16.09 -7.00
C GLU A 153 34.63 -15.77 -7.30
N PHE A 154 33.98 -15.02 -6.42
CA PHE A 154 32.58 -14.62 -6.59
C PHE A 154 32.37 -13.85 -7.90
N GLN A 155 31.36 -14.28 -8.66
CA GLN A 155 30.89 -13.61 -9.85
C GLN A 155 29.36 -13.54 -9.85
N ALA A 156 28.84 -12.31 -9.99
CA ALA A 156 27.43 -12.10 -10.21
C ALA A 156 27.06 -12.40 -11.68
N LEU A 157 26.04 -13.23 -11.87
CA LEU A 157 25.46 -13.56 -13.17
C LEU A 157 24.20 -12.71 -13.36
N THR A 158 24.33 -11.59 -14.08
CA THR A 158 23.24 -10.61 -14.25
C THR A 158 21.96 -11.27 -14.76
N GLY A 159 20.88 -11.16 -13.99
CA GLY A 159 19.57 -11.73 -14.32
C GLY A 159 19.47 -13.25 -14.15
N ALA A 160 20.50 -13.91 -13.61
CA ALA A 160 20.58 -15.36 -13.51
C ALA A 160 20.92 -15.85 -12.10
N GLY A 161 21.73 -15.13 -11.31
CA GLY A 161 22.15 -15.54 -9.97
C GLY A 161 23.60 -15.18 -9.67
N ALA A 162 24.32 -16.07 -9.00
CA ALA A 162 25.74 -15.93 -8.70
C ALA A 162 26.47 -17.27 -8.77
N VAL A 163 27.79 -17.21 -8.93
CA VAL A 163 28.70 -18.34 -8.87
C VAL A 163 29.89 -17.98 -8.00
N ALA A 164 30.41 -18.94 -7.24
CA ALA A 164 31.64 -18.80 -6.47
C ALA A 164 32.30 -20.16 -6.24
N THR A 165 33.55 -20.14 -5.80
CA THR A 165 34.30 -21.34 -5.42
C THR A 165 34.20 -21.53 -3.90
N VAL A 166 33.67 -22.67 -3.46
CA VAL A 166 33.52 -23.06 -2.04
C VAL A 166 34.23 -24.40 -1.85
N ASP A 167 35.15 -24.49 -0.89
CA ASP A 167 35.97 -25.70 -0.63
C ASP A 167 36.63 -26.30 -1.89
N GLY A 168 37.06 -25.43 -2.81
CA GLY A 168 37.71 -25.80 -4.07
C GLY A 168 36.75 -26.33 -5.16
N ARG A 169 35.43 -26.18 -4.99
CA ARG A 169 34.41 -26.55 -5.98
C ARG A 169 33.64 -25.31 -6.44
N GLU A 170 33.35 -25.24 -7.73
CA GLU A 170 32.47 -24.22 -8.28
C GLU A 170 31.02 -24.52 -7.85
N VAL A 171 30.37 -23.53 -7.26
CA VAL A 171 28.98 -23.59 -6.77
C VAL A 171 28.21 -22.44 -7.38
N MET A 172 27.04 -22.74 -7.94
CA MET A 172 26.11 -21.78 -8.51
C MET A 172 24.86 -21.69 -7.63
N VAL A 173 24.38 -20.46 -7.43
CA VAL A 173 23.06 -20.17 -6.83
C VAL A 173 22.31 -19.34 -7.86
N VAL A 174 21.34 -19.94 -8.55
CA VAL A 174 20.76 -19.41 -9.79
C VAL A 174 19.25 -19.57 -9.86
N SER A 175 18.63 -18.85 -10.80
CA SER A 175 17.21 -19.01 -11.09
C SER A 175 16.93 -20.37 -11.76
N PRO A 176 15.74 -20.95 -11.53
CA PRO A 176 15.28 -22.16 -12.23
C PRO A 176 15.51 -22.15 -13.73
N SER A 177 15.18 -21.02 -14.37
CA SER A 177 15.31 -20.86 -15.82
C SER A 177 16.75 -20.89 -16.33
N PHE A 178 17.71 -20.47 -15.50
CA PHE A 178 19.13 -20.53 -15.83
C PHE A 178 19.69 -21.93 -15.61
N ALA A 179 19.29 -22.59 -14.51
CA ALA A 179 19.67 -23.97 -14.22
C ALA A 179 19.23 -24.92 -15.36
N ALA A 180 17.98 -24.81 -15.81
CA ALA A 180 17.45 -25.59 -16.94
C ALA A 180 18.23 -25.35 -18.24
N LYS A 181 18.56 -24.09 -18.56
CA LYS A 181 19.36 -23.75 -19.76
C LYS A 181 20.77 -24.33 -19.75
N ARG A 182 21.36 -24.53 -18.56
CA ARG A 182 22.69 -25.12 -18.39
C ARG A 182 22.68 -26.64 -18.30
N GLY A 183 21.50 -27.27 -18.29
CA GLY A 183 21.38 -28.72 -18.13
C GLY A 183 21.83 -29.20 -16.74
N ILE A 184 21.62 -28.37 -15.72
CA ILE A 184 21.99 -28.68 -14.31
C ILE A 184 20.89 -29.53 -13.63
N ASP A 185 19.76 -29.72 -14.30
CA ASP A 185 18.61 -30.51 -13.83
C ASP A 185 18.64 -31.92 -14.43
N ASP A 186 18.57 -32.94 -13.58
CA ASP A 186 18.45 -34.36 -13.93
C ASP A 186 16.98 -34.85 -13.96
N GLY A 187 16.03 -33.91 -13.91
CA GLY A 187 14.58 -34.14 -13.88
C GLY A 187 14.00 -34.13 -12.46
N ALA A 188 14.84 -34.05 -11.42
CA ALA A 188 14.37 -33.99 -10.04
C ALA A 188 13.69 -32.64 -9.69
N LEU A 189 13.98 -31.57 -10.45
CA LEU A 189 13.41 -30.25 -10.20
C LEU A 189 12.09 -29.98 -10.95
N ASP A 190 11.76 -30.79 -11.96
CA ASP A 190 10.61 -30.61 -12.85
C ASP A 190 9.27 -30.54 -12.11
N ASP A 191 9.12 -31.32 -11.03
CA ASP A 191 7.90 -31.33 -10.20
C ASP A 191 8.00 -30.37 -8.99
N LEU A 192 9.21 -30.17 -8.46
CA LEU A 192 9.45 -29.38 -7.25
C LEU A 192 9.22 -27.88 -7.52
N ILE A 193 9.83 -27.34 -8.58
CA ILE A 193 9.80 -25.90 -8.85
C ILE A 193 8.38 -25.39 -9.13
N PRO A 194 7.58 -26.02 -10.00
CA PRO A 194 6.20 -25.58 -10.24
C PRO A 194 5.32 -25.66 -8.99
N ARG A 195 5.53 -26.67 -8.13
CA ARG A 195 4.81 -26.82 -6.86
C ARG A 195 5.08 -25.65 -5.91
N LEU A 196 6.35 -25.26 -5.74
CA LEU A 196 6.72 -24.13 -4.89
C LEU A 196 6.21 -22.80 -5.47
N GLN A 197 6.31 -22.61 -6.79
CA GLN A 197 5.81 -21.41 -7.47
C GLN A 197 4.28 -21.28 -7.40
N ALA A 198 3.55 -22.38 -7.52
CA ALA A 198 2.09 -22.39 -7.35
C ALA A 198 1.67 -22.01 -5.91
N ALA A 199 2.51 -22.27 -4.92
CA ALA A 199 2.34 -21.80 -3.54
C ALA A 199 2.73 -20.31 -3.34
N GLY A 200 3.11 -19.61 -4.40
CA GLY A 200 3.51 -18.19 -4.35
C GLY A 200 4.94 -17.95 -3.85
N GLN A 201 5.77 -18.99 -3.85
CA GLN A 201 7.17 -18.90 -3.44
C GLN A 201 8.08 -18.59 -4.64
N THR A 202 9.21 -17.93 -4.36
CA THR A 202 10.30 -17.76 -5.33
C THR A 202 11.31 -18.88 -5.12
N ALA A 203 11.46 -19.76 -6.11
CA ALA A 203 12.47 -20.82 -6.09
C ALA A 203 13.84 -20.29 -6.56
N VAL A 204 14.90 -20.74 -5.88
CA VAL A 204 16.31 -20.56 -6.23
C VAL A 204 16.93 -21.95 -6.21
N VAL A 205 17.81 -22.23 -7.18
CA VAL A 205 18.48 -23.53 -7.39
C VAL A 205 19.96 -23.38 -7.09
#